data_AF-A0AAD9PV10-F1
#
_entry.id   AF-A0AAD9PV10-F1
#
_cell.length_a   1.000
_cell.length_b   1.000
_cell.length_c   1.000
_cell.angle_alpha   90.00
_cell.angle_beta   90.00
_cell.angle_gamma   90.00
#
_symmetry.space_group_name_H-M   'P 1'
#
loop_
_entity.id
_entity.type
_entity.pdbx_description
1 polymer ?
#
loop_
_entity_poly.entity_id
_entity_poly.type
_entity_poly.pdbx_seq_one_letter_code
_entity_poly.pdbx_strand_id
1 'polypeptide(L)'
;MDFLKEYGSSESSSTDNEDDISRDSAEGLSSNLNDRAVRQVKEAHQVNGFHYHMALKLNRCKRWLSSKWYLEENHGISVHFSNIHHNYYSAWKYTTKKDRYVMESKHRPDLWDSKPPKTQSASISRKHKVVENEDDEPSNYSSDNNDDISSEGLYSALKGVKSRTELLAYANEQKLTGKSDIAEFIVNQGPRVVSEGQCASGCNGEWLTCASEVLEQNGIRREAFATVIRELLEKGRSKFRNIMICGPANSGKTFLLNPLTSIYDTFSNPASTSFAWVGAEDAECIFLNDFRWSQQVIQWHDFLLMLEGQVVHLPAPKTHYAKDIVFEKDTPIFCTGKQPFIYIKNGVIDQRETEMMPVRWKIFQFNVQIN
;
A
#
# COMPACT_ATOMS: atom_id res chain seq x y z
N MET A 1 -8.46 -7.64 -22.12
CA MET A 1 -8.56 -7.44 -23.57
C MET A 1 -7.65 -6.27 -23.90
N ASP A 2 -6.45 -6.41 -24.46
CA ASP A 2 -5.82 -7.54 -25.12
C ASP A 2 -4.30 -7.44 -24.89
N PHE A 3 -3.66 -8.51 -24.43
CA PHE A 3 -2.23 -8.79 -24.63
C PHE A 3 -2.04 -10.22 -24.16
N LEU A 4 -1.34 -11.04 -24.94
CA LEU A 4 -1.11 -12.50 -24.81
C LEU A 4 -2.07 -13.38 -25.64
N LYS A 5 -1.84 -13.38 -26.96
CA LYS A 5 -1.97 -14.57 -27.80
C LYS A 5 -0.66 -14.73 -28.59
N GLU A 6 -0.35 -15.99 -28.89
CA GLU A 6 0.88 -16.54 -29.51
C GLU A 6 2.01 -16.74 -28.48
N TYR A 7 2.52 -17.95 -28.23
CA TYR A 7 2.77 -19.08 -29.12
C TYR A 7 2.50 -20.44 -28.45
N GLY A 8 1.95 -21.38 -29.22
CA GLY A 8 2.00 -22.82 -28.94
C GLY A 8 2.59 -23.57 -30.13
N SER A 9 3.36 -24.61 -29.78
CA SER A 9 3.69 -25.81 -30.58
C SER A 9 4.83 -25.75 -31.61
N SER A 10 5.94 -26.47 -31.35
CA SER A 10 6.17 -27.82 -31.91
C SER A 10 7.55 -28.39 -31.53
N GLU A 11 7.61 -29.72 -31.43
CA GLU A 11 8.71 -30.56 -30.94
C GLU A 11 9.79 -30.92 -31.98
N SER A 12 10.96 -31.29 -31.43
CA SER A 12 11.92 -32.32 -31.87
C SER A 12 12.94 -32.03 -32.98
N SER A 13 14.24 -31.96 -32.62
CA SER A 13 15.18 -33.10 -32.74
C SER A 13 16.63 -32.66 -32.41
N SER A 14 17.38 -33.64 -31.90
CA SER A 14 18.75 -33.65 -31.37
C SER A 14 19.86 -33.24 -32.34
N THR A 15 20.90 -32.55 -31.86
CA THR A 15 22.27 -33.09 -31.57
C THR A 15 23.19 -31.98 -31.08
N ASP A 16 24.20 -32.39 -30.31
CA ASP A 16 25.10 -31.60 -29.47
C ASP A 16 25.98 -30.59 -30.22
N ASN A 17 26.26 -29.44 -29.58
CA ASN A 17 27.61 -28.90 -29.38
C ASN A 17 27.57 -27.69 -28.43
N GLU A 18 28.48 -27.73 -27.47
CA GLU A 18 28.75 -26.73 -26.44
C GLU A 18 29.31 -25.42 -27.05
N ASP A 19 29.25 -24.34 -26.25
CA ASP A 19 29.83 -23.00 -26.47
C ASP A 19 29.10 -22.02 -27.39
N ASP A 20 28.00 -21.40 -26.91
CA ASP A 20 27.73 -19.95 -27.04
C ASP A 20 26.36 -19.58 -26.42
N ILE A 21 26.34 -19.15 -25.15
CA ILE A 21 25.15 -18.55 -24.54
C ILE A 21 25.53 -17.19 -23.96
N SER A 22 25.58 -16.17 -24.82
CA SER A 22 25.13 -14.82 -24.46
C SER A 22 25.05 -13.95 -25.71
N ARG A 23 23.84 -13.70 -26.23
CA ARG A 23 23.55 -12.41 -26.89
C ARG A 23 22.07 -12.09 -27.19
N ASP A 24 21.16 -13.06 -27.29
CA ASP A 24 19.84 -12.77 -27.88
C ASP A 24 18.60 -12.98 -26.99
N SER A 25 18.64 -12.60 -25.71
CA SER A 25 17.44 -12.70 -24.84
C SER A 25 17.01 -11.39 -24.17
N ALA A 26 17.63 -10.26 -24.50
CA ALA A 26 17.37 -8.97 -23.86
C ALA A 26 16.69 -7.91 -24.75
N GLU A 27 16.39 -8.20 -26.01
CA GLU A 27 15.79 -7.20 -26.93
C GLU A 27 14.25 -7.21 -26.97
N GLY A 28 13.57 -8.16 -26.30
CA GLY A 28 12.11 -8.29 -26.35
C GLY A 28 11.29 -7.36 -25.44
N LEU A 29 11.91 -6.54 -24.57
CA LEU A 29 11.21 -5.74 -23.56
C LEU A 29 11.16 -4.22 -23.86
N SER A 30 11.57 -3.78 -25.05
CA SER A 30 11.91 -2.38 -25.33
C SER A 30 11.04 -1.69 -26.40
N SER A 31 9.71 -1.63 -26.23
CA SER A 31 8.89 -0.77 -27.11
C SER A 31 7.92 0.20 -26.41
N ASN A 32 7.82 0.20 -25.08
CA ASN A 32 6.93 1.14 -24.36
C ASN A 32 7.57 1.91 -23.18
N LEU A 33 8.91 1.99 -23.11
CA LEU A 33 9.68 2.57 -21.99
C LEU A 33 10.18 3.99 -22.26
N ASN A 34 9.34 4.87 -22.81
CA ASN A 34 9.75 6.23 -23.22
C ASN A 34 10.11 7.22 -22.09
N ASP A 35 10.35 6.80 -20.85
CA ASP A 35 10.73 7.75 -19.77
C ASP A 35 11.47 7.16 -18.56
N ARG A 36 12.20 6.04 -18.72
CA ARG A 36 12.93 5.41 -17.60
C ARG A 36 14.41 5.22 -17.93
N ALA A 37 15.27 5.93 -17.19
CA ALA A 37 16.70 5.65 -17.19
C ALA A 37 16.95 4.40 -16.33
N VAL A 38 17.49 3.35 -16.95
CA VAL A 38 17.73 2.05 -16.33
C VAL A 38 19.20 1.71 -16.51
N ARG A 39 19.85 1.28 -15.43
CA ARG A 39 21.22 0.77 -15.45
C ARG A 39 21.30 -0.47 -14.56
N GLN A 40 21.83 -1.56 -15.09
CA GLN A 40 21.96 -2.86 -14.43
C GLN A 40 23.44 -3.25 -14.37
N VAL A 41 23.87 -3.74 -13.22
CA VAL A 41 25.26 -4.17 -12.97
C VAL A 41 25.24 -5.54 -12.31
N LYS A 42 26.13 -6.44 -12.73
CA LYS A 42 26.22 -7.83 -12.27
C LYS A 42 27.40 -7.97 -11.30
N GLU A 43 27.11 -8.28 -10.03
CA GLU A 43 28.08 -8.56 -8.97
C GLU A 43 28.08 -10.06 -8.64
N ALA A 44 29.24 -10.67 -8.41
CA ALA A 44 29.32 -12.07 -7.97
C ALA A 44 28.96 -12.19 -6.49
N HIS A 45 28.05 -13.10 -6.15
CA HIS A 45 27.63 -13.34 -4.77
C HIS A 45 28.67 -14.18 -4.02
N GLN A 46 28.92 -13.90 -2.74
CA GLN A 46 30.01 -14.52 -1.97
C GLN A 46 29.81 -16.03 -1.72
N VAL A 47 28.56 -16.52 -1.75
CA VAL A 47 28.24 -17.91 -1.37
C VAL A 47 27.79 -18.76 -2.57
N ASN A 48 27.05 -18.20 -3.53
CA ASN A 48 26.87 -18.73 -4.89
C ASN A 48 26.01 -17.78 -5.76
N GLY A 49 26.26 -17.73 -7.07
CA GLY A 49 25.43 -16.98 -8.04
C GLY A 49 25.84 -15.52 -8.31
N PHE A 50 24.97 -14.78 -8.98
CA PHE A 50 25.18 -13.36 -9.33
C PHE A 50 24.04 -12.48 -8.83
N HIS A 51 24.38 -11.35 -8.23
CA HIS A 51 23.43 -10.30 -7.86
C HIS A 51 23.43 -9.21 -8.92
N TYR A 52 22.25 -8.67 -9.25
CA TYR A 52 22.14 -7.56 -10.17
C TYR A 52 21.71 -6.29 -9.43
N HIS A 53 22.59 -5.29 -9.42
CA HIS A 53 22.28 -3.97 -8.89
C HIS A 53 21.68 -3.09 -9.99
N MET A 54 20.48 -2.55 -9.73
CA MET A 54 19.78 -1.69 -10.68
C MET A 54 19.48 -0.31 -10.08
N ALA A 55 19.81 0.74 -10.82
CA ALA A 55 19.39 2.11 -10.48
C ALA A 55 18.29 2.57 -11.45
N LEU A 56 17.12 2.89 -10.91
CA LEU A 56 15.94 3.33 -11.66
C LEU A 56 15.62 4.79 -11.36
N LYS A 57 15.59 5.63 -12.40
CA LYS A 57 15.02 6.98 -12.29
C LYS A 57 13.56 6.92 -12.72
N LEU A 58 12.66 7.23 -11.79
CA LEU A 58 11.23 7.29 -12.04
C LEU A 58 10.73 8.74 -11.98
N ASN A 59 9.62 9.01 -12.68
CA ASN A 59 8.98 10.33 -12.68
C ASN A 59 8.15 10.61 -11.40
N ARG A 60 7.88 9.58 -10.59
CA ARG A 60 7.19 9.68 -9.29
C ARG A 60 7.55 8.48 -8.42
N CYS A 61 7.27 8.60 -7.12
CA CYS A 61 7.37 7.47 -6.19
C CYS A 61 6.39 6.36 -6.58
N LYS A 62 6.81 5.10 -6.41
CA LYS A 62 6.03 3.90 -6.74
C LYS A 62 6.02 2.95 -5.54
N ARG A 63 4.96 2.15 -5.43
CA ARG A 63 4.90 1.03 -4.48
C ARG A 63 5.58 -0.17 -5.13
N TRP A 64 6.46 -0.82 -4.38
CA TRP A 64 7.39 -1.82 -4.92
C TRP A 64 6.96 -3.26 -4.66
N LEU A 65 6.06 -3.49 -3.70
CA LEU A 65 5.66 -4.83 -3.28
C LEU A 65 4.98 -5.63 -4.40
N SER A 66 4.04 -5.01 -5.12
CA SER A 66 3.39 -5.65 -6.28
C SER A 66 4.38 -5.94 -7.42
N SER A 67 5.41 -5.12 -7.58
CA SER A 67 6.47 -5.38 -8.57
C SER A 67 7.40 -6.51 -8.14
N LYS A 68 7.66 -6.64 -6.83
CA LYS A 68 8.41 -7.76 -6.25
C LYS A 68 7.68 -9.08 -6.50
N TRP A 69 6.41 -9.17 -6.12
CA TRP A 69 5.58 -10.37 -6.34
C TRP A 69 5.44 -10.71 -7.81
N TYR A 70 5.19 -9.71 -8.67
CA TYR A 70 5.10 -9.95 -10.10
C TYR A 70 6.38 -10.57 -10.68
N LEU A 71 7.56 -10.07 -10.29
CA LEU A 71 8.86 -10.58 -10.75
C LEU A 71 9.17 -11.97 -10.20
N GLU A 72 8.77 -12.24 -8.96
CA GLU A 72 8.97 -13.54 -8.32
C GLU A 72 8.03 -14.61 -8.93
N GLU A 73 6.73 -14.33 -8.98
CA GLU A 73 5.71 -15.28 -9.45
C GLU A 73 5.81 -15.57 -10.96
N ASN A 74 6.10 -14.56 -11.77
CA ASN A 74 6.05 -14.70 -13.23
C ASN A 74 7.43 -14.93 -13.86
N HIS A 75 8.52 -14.60 -13.15
CA HIS A 75 9.86 -14.66 -13.71
C HIS A 75 10.88 -15.35 -12.79
N GLY A 76 10.51 -15.75 -11.57
CA GLY A 76 11.44 -16.35 -10.60
C GLY A 76 12.55 -15.39 -10.15
N ILE A 77 12.36 -14.08 -10.33
CA ILE A 77 13.37 -13.06 -10.03
C ILE A 77 13.08 -12.48 -8.64
N SER A 78 13.94 -12.81 -7.68
CA SER A 78 13.94 -12.16 -6.37
C SER A 78 14.60 -10.78 -6.47
N VAL A 79 13.91 -9.75 -5.97
CA VAL A 79 14.40 -8.37 -5.99
C VAL A 79 14.32 -7.73 -4.59
N HIS A 80 15.35 -6.95 -4.27
CA HIS A 80 15.39 -6.11 -3.07
C HIS A 80 15.42 -4.63 -3.46
N PHE A 81 14.52 -3.82 -2.89
CA PHE A 81 14.46 -2.38 -3.12
C PHE A 81 15.14 -1.64 -1.98
N SER A 82 16.31 -1.06 -2.25
CA SER A 82 17.06 -0.28 -1.27
C SER A 82 16.66 1.19 -1.30
N ASN A 83 16.34 1.76 -0.13
CA ASN A 83 16.18 3.19 0.09
C ASN A 83 17.43 3.83 0.74
N ILE A 84 18.59 3.17 0.68
CA ILE A 84 19.82 3.65 1.34
C ILE A 84 20.35 4.94 0.67
N HIS A 85 19.98 5.21 -0.57
CA HIS A 85 20.46 6.35 -1.34
C HIS A 85 19.51 7.56 -1.29
N HIS A 86 20.08 8.75 -1.09
CA HIS A 86 19.36 10.03 -0.97
C HIS A 86 18.89 10.64 -2.29
N ASN A 87 19.44 10.23 -3.44
CA ASN A 87 18.97 10.63 -4.75
C ASN A 87 19.46 9.66 -5.83
N TYR A 88 18.97 9.85 -7.07
CA TYR A 88 19.37 9.01 -8.20
C TYR A 88 20.90 9.01 -8.43
N TYR A 89 21.58 10.14 -8.21
CA TYR A 89 23.03 10.24 -8.38
C TYR A 89 23.80 9.38 -7.37
N SER A 90 23.34 9.29 -6.11
CA SER A 90 23.98 8.42 -5.11
C SER A 90 23.67 6.95 -5.32
N ALA A 91 22.47 6.60 -5.80
CA ALA A 91 22.15 5.24 -6.21
C ALA A 91 22.96 4.81 -7.44
N TRP A 92 23.09 5.69 -8.43
CA TRP A 92 23.93 5.48 -9.61
C TRP A 92 25.41 5.32 -9.24
N LYS A 93 25.93 6.11 -8.29
CA LYS A 93 27.31 5.93 -7.79
C LYS A 93 27.51 4.59 -7.07
N TYR A 94 26.49 4.11 -6.37
CA TYR A 94 26.58 2.81 -5.70
C TYR A 94 26.68 1.66 -6.71
N THR A 95 25.87 1.71 -7.77
CA THR A 95 25.95 0.69 -8.83
C THR A 95 27.25 0.74 -9.64
N THR A 96 27.99 1.86 -9.61
CA THR A 96 29.27 2.02 -10.35
C THR A 96 30.52 1.72 -9.52
N LYS A 97 30.41 1.55 -8.20
CA LYS A 97 31.57 1.36 -7.32
C LYS A 97 32.23 -0.02 -7.42
N LYS A 98 31.59 -1.03 -8.03
CA LYS A 98 31.97 -2.42 -7.80
C LYS A 98 32.41 -3.27 -9.00
N ASP A 99 32.18 -2.94 -10.27
CA ASP A 99 32.41 -3.94 -11.34
C ASP A 99 32.86 -3.43 -12.72
N ARG A 100 33.49 -4.35 -13.48
CA ARG A 100 34.12 -4.19 -14.82
C ARG A 100 33.14 -4.15 -16.00
N TYR A 101 31.87 -4.56 -15.84
CA TYR A 101 30.90 -4.64 -16.94
C TYR A 101 29.57 -3.97 -16.58
N VAL A 102 29.18 -2.99 -17.38
CA VAL A 102 28.01 -2.15 -17.13
C VAL A 102 27.09 -2.15 -18.35
N MET A 103 25.80 -2.46 -18.14
CA MET A 103 24.74 -2.26 -19.13
C MET A 103 23.91 -1.03 -18.77
N GLU A 104 23.71 -0.12 -19.73
CA GLU A 104 22.92 1.08 -19.49
C GLU A 104 22.08 1.49 -20.71
N SER A 105 20.86 2.00 -20.45
CA SER A 105 19.89 2.32 -21.49
C SER A 105 20.33 3.50 -22.39
N LYS A 106 19.76 3.59 -23.60
CA LYS A 106 20.10 4.61 -24.60
C LYS A 106 19.75 6.06 -24.17
N HIS A 107 18.72 6.23 -23.32
CA HIS A 107 18.17 7.55 -22.95
C HIS A 107 18.44 7.93 -21.49
N ARG A 108 19.68 7.76 -21.04
CA ARG A 108 20.09 8.06 -19.65
C ARG A 108 20.75 9.44 -19.53
N PRO A 109 20.66 10.08 -18.35
CA PRO A 109 21.55 11.19 -18.02
C PRO A 109 23.01 10.71 -17.98
N ASP A 110 23.92 11.40 -18.67
CA ASP A 110 25.34 11.13 -18.53
C ASP A 110 25.84 11.66 -17.18
N LEU A 111 26.24 10.73 -16.31
CA LEU A 111 26.64 11.03 -14.94
C LEU A 111 28.11 10.72 -14.64
N TRP A 112 28.87 10.20 -15.61
CA TRP A 112 30.27 9.76 -15.43
C TRP A 112 31.19 10.91 -14.99
N ASP A 113 31.07 12.07 -15.64
CA ASP A 113 31.85 13.28 -15.31
C ASP A 113 31.00 14.34 -14.57
N SER A 114 29.83 13.96 -14.09
CA SER A 114 28.90 14.91 -13.46
C SER A 114 29.23 15.14 -11.98
N LYS A 115 29.23 16.42 -11.58
CA LYS A 115 29.23 16.80 -10.17
C LYS A 115 27.90 16.38 -9.52
N PRO A 116 27.89 16.13 -8.20
CA PRO A 116 26.63 15.87 -7.51
C PRO A 116 25.61 16.98 -7.75
N PRO A 117 24.30 16.65 -7.80
CA PRO A 117 23.27 17.64 -8.07
C PRO A 117 23.30 18.74 -7.00
N LYS A 118 23.03 19.99 -7.38
CA LYS A 118 22.99 21.14 -6.44
C LYS A 118 22.00 20.93 -5.28
N THR A 119 21.01 20.07 -5.46
CA THR A 119 20.00 19.69 -4.47
C THR A 119 20.47 18.59 -3.51
N GLN A 120 21.70 18.09 -3.62
CA GLN A 120 22.19 16.96 -2.82
C GLN A 120 22.10 17.23 -1.32
N SER A 121 22.49 18.42 -0.85
CA SER A 121 22.38 18.79 0.57
C SER A 121 20.92 18.75 1.04
N ALA A 122 19.98 19.26 0.24
CA ALA A 122 18.55 19.21 0.56
C ALA A 122 17.96 17.78 0.55
N SER A 123 18.52 16.88 -0.26
CA SER A 123 18.17 15.45 -0.25
C SER A 123 18.72 14.72 0.98
N ILE A 124 19.96 15.03 1.37
CA ILE A 124 20.61 14.48 2.57
C ILE A 124 19.86 14.93 3.82
N SER A 125 19.61 16.24 3.99
CA SER A 125 18.89 16.78 5.14
C SER A 125 17.45 16.24 5.27
N ARG A 126 16.74 16.04 4.15
CA ARG A 126 15.42 15.40 4.19
C ARG A 126 15.47 13.98 4.73
N LYS A 127 16.52 13.23 4.39
CA LYS A 127 16.69 11.86 4.89
C LYS A 127 17.14 11.83 6.35
N HIS A 128 18.07 12.71 6.76
CA HIS A 128 18.47 12.83 8.17
C HIS A 128 17.33 13.26 9.08
N LYS A 129 16.44 14.15 8.63
CA LYS A 129 15.26 14.57 9.40
C LYS A 129 14.24 13.45 9.61
N VAL A 130 14.27 12.39 8.79
CA VAL A 130 13.47 11.18 9.02
C VAL A 130 14.10 10.34 10.13
N VAL A 131 15.43 10.23 10.15
CA VAL A 131 16.20 9.45 11.14
C VAL A 131 16.26 10.15 12.51
N GLU A 132 16.40 11.48 12.56
CA GLU A 132 16.45 12.25 13.82
C GLU A 132 15.12 12.22 14.61
N ASN A 133 14.01 11.77 14.02
CA ASN A 133 12.75 11.55 14.74
C ASN A 133 12.61 10.12 15.29
N GLU A 134 13.58 9.23 15.06
CA GLU A 134 13.57 7.82 15.49
C GLU A 134 14.50 7.52 16.68
N ASP A 135 15.29 8.48 17.16
CA ASP A 135 16.32 8.23 18.18
C ASP A 135 15.88 8.68 19.60
N ASP A 136 15.26 7.75 20.34
CA ASP A 136 15.27 7.71 21.82
C ASP A 136 15.46 6.26 22.29
N GLU A 137 16.60 5.63 21.93
CA GLU A 137 17.35 4.64 22.74
C GLU A 137 18.66 4.24 22.03
N PRO A 138 19.75 3.93 22.76
CA PRO A 138 21.09 3.89 22.20
C PRO A 138 21.41 2.59 21.47
N SER A 139 21.99 2.77 20.30
CA SER A 139 22.59 1.77 19.42
C SER A 139 23.67 0.91 20.10
N ASN A 140 23.54 -0.40 20.00
CA ASN A 140 24.67 -1.31 20.06
C ASN A 140 24.58 -2.30 18.89
N TYR A 141 24.89 -1.81 17.68
CA TYR A 141 25.02 -2.64 16.49
C TYR A 141 26.31 -3.45 16.58
N SER A 142 26.19 -4.69 17.09
CA SER A 142 27.11 -5.75 16.72
C SER A 142 26.65 -6.33 15.39
N SER A 143 27.56 -6.36 14.44
CA SER A 143 27.41 -7.01 13.15
C SER A 143 27.29 -8.50 13.42
N ASP A 144 26.13 -9.10 13.23
CA ASP A 144 26.05 -10.53 13.03
C ASP A 144 24.92 -10.94 12.08
N ASN A 145 25.36 -11.77 11.14
CA ASN A 145 24.67 -12.58 10.15
C ASN A 145 23.17 -12.81 10.38
N ASN A 146 22.31 -12.21 9.54
CA ASN A 146 20.94 -12.68 9.37
C ASN A 146 20.82 -13.42 8.03
N ASP A 147 20.91 -14.76 8.13
CA ASP A 147 20.28 -15.65 7.19
C ASP A 147 18.77 -15.37 7.20
N ASP A 148 18.28 -14.68 6.17
CA ASP A 148 16.87 -14.35 6.01
C ASP A 148 16.05 -15.63 5.82
N ILE A 149 15.32 -16.01 6.88
CA ILE A 149 14.35 -17.11 6.87
C ILE A 149 13.18 -16.70 5.96
N SER A 150 12.87 -17.55 4.97
CA SER A 150 11.71 -17.36 4.08
C SER A 150 10.41 -17.28 4.88
N SER A 151 9.41 -16.59 4.34
CA SER A 151 8.06 -16.50 4.92
C SER A 151 7.49 -17.88 5.27
N GLU A 152 7.75 -18.92 4.47
CA GLU A 152 7.37 -20.32 4.74
C GLU A 152 8.03 -20.91 6.00
N GLY A 153 9.27 -20.53 6.31
CA GLY A 153 9.93 -20.89 7.58
C GLY A 153 9.25 -20.26 8.79
N LEU A 154 8.75 -19.02 8.65
CA LEU A 154 8.02 -18.32 9.71
C LEU A 154 6.62 -18.93 9.93
N TYR A 155 5.89 -19.22 8.85
CA TYR A 155 4.57 -19.85 8.92
C TYR A 155 4.62 -21.26 9.52
N SER A 156 5.67 -22.03 9.21
CA SER A 156 5.86 -23.36 9.80
C SER A 156 6.26 -23.30 11.28
N ALA A 157 7.05 -22.31 11.71
CA ALA A 157 7.43 -22.11 13.11
C ALA A 157 6.28 -21.60 14.00
N LEU A 158 5.34 -20.84 13.43
CA LEU A 158 4.16 -20.31 14.13
C LEU A 158 2.96 -21.28 14.15
N LYS A 159 3.10 -22.45 13.51
CA LYS A 159 2.06 -23.46 13.40
C LYS A 159 1.78 -24.11 14.77
N GLY A 160 0.75 -23.62 15.46
CA GLY A 160 0.32 -24.13 16.77
C GLY A 160 0.28 -23.10 17.89
N VAL A 161 0.69 -21.85 17.63
CA VAL A 161 0.51 -20.73 18.55
C VAL A 161 -0.97 -20.34 18.61
N LYS A 162 -1.60 -20.43 19.78
CA LYS A 162 -3.06 -20.28 19.95
C LYS A 162 -3.47 -18.99 20.63
N SER A 163 -2.52 -18.21 21.14
CA SER A 163 -2.83 -16.97 21.85
C SER A 163 -1.79 -15.89 21.61
N ARG A 164 -2.22 -14.63 21.74
CA ARG A 164 -1.36 -13.46 21.69
C ARG A 164 -0.21 -13.54 22.71
N THR A 165 -0.47 -14.13 23.87
CA THR A 165 0.53 -14.32 24.92
C THR A 165 1.64 -15.27 24.48
N GLU A 166 1.31 -16.37 23.80
CA GLU A 166 2.29 -17.30 23.23
C GLU A 166 3.06 -16.66 22.06
N LEU A 167 2.39 -15.85 21.23
CA LEU A 167 3.02 -15.12 20.14
C LEU A 167 4.04 -14.08 20.65
N LEU A 168 3.70 -13.37 21.73
CA LEU A 168 4.59 -12.42 22.40
C LEU A 168 5.72 -13.13 23.16
N ALA A 169 5.47 -14.30 23.75
CA ALA A 169 6.50 -15.13 24.37
C ALA A 169 7.52 -15.59 23.32
N TYR A 170 7.04 -16.08 22.17
CA TYR A 170 7.90 -16.46 21.04
C TYR A 170 8.68 -15.27 20.48
N ALA A 171 8.06 -14.10 20.32
CA ALA A 171 8.77 -12.87 19.91
C ALA A 171 9.89 -12.49 20.90
N ASN A 172 9.65 -12.62 22.20
CA ASN A 172 10.68 -12.39 23.21
C ASN A 172 11.81 -13.42 23.15
N GLU A 173 11.51 -14.70 22.89
CA GLU A 173 12.53 -15.74 22.68
C GLU A 173 13.36 -15.48 21.40
N GLN A 174 12.73 -15.02 20.32
CA GLN A 174 13.45 -14.62 19.10
C GLN A 174 14.35 -13.40 19.36
N LYS A 175 13.88 -12.44 20.17
CA LYS A 175 14.68 -11.28 20.58
C LYS A 175 15.89 -11.67 21.42
N LEU A 176 15.74 -12.65 22.32
CA LEU A 176 16.84 -13.20 23.14
C LEU A 176 17.87 -13.99 22.30
N THR A 177 17.48 -14.48 21.12
CA THR A 177 18.35 -15.20 20.17
C THR A 177 18.91 -14.31 19.06
N GLY A 178 18.79 -12.98 19.19
CA GLY A 178 19.36 -11.99 18.26
C GLY A 178 18.49 -11.69 17.04
N LYS A 179 17.31 -12.30 16.91
CA LYS A 179 16.39 -12.13 15.77
C LYS A 179 15.37 -11.01 16.04
N SER A 180 15.87 -9.80 16.27
CA SER A 180 15.06 -8.61 16.58
C SER A 180 14.03 -8.30 15.51
N ASP A 181 14.39 -8.47 14.23
CA ASP A 181 13.53 -8.10 13.10
C ASP A 181 12.29 -9.01 13.01
N ILE A 182 12.44 -10.30 13.37
CA ILE A 182 11.34 -11.26 13.47
C ILE A 182 10.46 -10.92 14.67
N ALA A 183 11.05 -10.59 15.82
CA ALA A 183 10.30 -10.19 17.01
C ALA A 183 9.47 -8.91 16.73
N GLU A 184 10.07 -7.93 16.06
CA GLU A 184 9.44 -6.66 15.70
C GLU A 184 8.35 -6.87 14.64
N PHE A 185 8.58 -7.73 13.64
CA PHE A 185 7.56 -8.14 12.67
C PHE A 185 6.35 -8.81 13.35
N ILE A 186 6.61 -9.72 14.30
CA ILE A 186 5.56 -10.44 15.05
C ILE A 186 4.77 -9.48 15.95
N VAL A 187 5.42 -8.50 16.57
CA VAL A 187 4.75 -7.48 17.40
C VAL A 187 3.89 -6.55 16.54
N ASN A 188 4.40 -6.12 15.39
CA ASN A 188 3.71 -5.19 14.48
C ASN A 188 2.58 -5.84 13.66
N GLN A 189 2.65 -7.15 13.40
CA GLN A 189 1.58 -7.93 12.76
C GLN A 189 0.76 -8.76 13.75
N GLY A 190 1.03 -8.67 15.07
CA GLY A 190 0.37 -9.47 16.11
C GLY A 190 -1.17 -9.46 16.12
N PRO A 191 -1.85 -8.36 15.73
CA PRO A 191 -3.31 -8.38 15.55
C PRO A 191 -3.77 -9.11 14.27
N ARG A 192 -2.91 -9.21 13.26
CA ARG A 192 -3.21 -9.71 11.90
C ARG A 192 -2.92 -11.20 11.72
N VAL A 193 -1.95 -11.76 12.46
CA VAL A 193 -1.58 -13.19 12.38
C VAL A 193 -2.48 -14.08 13.25
N VAL A 194 -3.11 -13.52 14.29
CA VAL A 194 -3.98 -14.29 15.22
C VAL A 194 -5.45 -14.34 14.75
N SER A 195 -5.80 -13.68 13.65
CA SER A 195 -7.17 -13.69 13.09
C SER A 195 -7.39 -14.77 12.02
N GLU A 196 -6.52 -15.76 11.92
CA GLU A 196 -6.82 -16.96 11.11
C GLU A 196 -7.95 -17.79 11.77
N GLY A 197 -9.17 -17.59 11.26
CA GLY A 197 -10.26 -18.55 11.36
C GLY A 197 -11.23 -18.38 12.53
N GLN A 198 -10.99 -17.47 13.47
CA GLN A 198 -11.96 -17.21 14.55
C GLN A 198 -12.80 -15.99 14.22
N CYS A 199 -14.09 -16.23 13.99
CA CYS A 199 -15.09 -15.18 13.88
C CYS A 199 -15.16 -14.35 15.17
N ALA A 200 -15.46 -13.05 15.03
CA ALA A 200 -15.78 -12.21 16.18
C ALA A 200 -16.89 -12.85 17.03
N SER A 201 -16.88 -12.63 18.34
CA SER A 201 -17.87 -13.21 19.25
C SER A 201 -19.30 -12.95 18.77
N GLY A 202 -20.10 -14.00 18.58
CA GLY A 202 -21.49 -13.91 18.13
C GLY A 202 -21.70 -13.95 16.61
N CYS A 203 -20.65 -14.01 15.80
CA CYS A 203 -20.77 -14.15 14.34
C CYS A 203 -21.12 -15.59 13.88
N ASN A 204 -20.79 -16.61 14.69
CA ASN A 204 -21.06 -18.03 14.41
C ASN A 204 -20.52 -18.57 13.07
N GLY A 205 -19.62 -17.85 12.38
CA GLY A 205 -19.18 -18.24 11.03
C GLY A 205 -20.07 -17.71 9.91
N GLU A 206 -21.20 -17.07 10.23
CA GLU A 206 -22.25 -16.79 9.26
C GLU A 206 -22.13 -15.43 8.56
N TRP A 207 -21.18 -14.58 8.98
CA TRP A 207 -21.05 -13.23 8.40
C TRP A 207 -20.89 -13.26 6.89
N LEU A 208 -20.06 -14.17 6.35
CA LEU A 208 -19.84 -14.26 4.91
C LEU A 208 -21.10 -14.70 4.16
N THR A 209 -21.86 -15.64 4.73
CA THR A 209 -23.14 -16.10 4.21
C THR A 209 -24.12 -14.93 4.14
N CYS A 210 -24.36 -14.26 5.28
CA CYS A 210 -25.26 -13.11 5.35
C CYS A 210 -24.80 -11.95 4.45
N ALA A 211 -23.51 -11.65 4.39
CA ALA A 211 -22.98 -10.60 3.51
C ALA A 211 -23.19 -10.93 2.04
N SER A 212 -23.07 -12.21 1.67
CA SER A 212 -23.34 -12.67 0.30
C SER A 212 -24.82 -12.53 -0.04
N GLU A 213 -25.72 -12.92 0.86
CA GLU A 213 -27.17 -12.75 0.69
C GLU A 213 -27.57 -11.28 0.55
N VAL A 214 -27.02 -10.40 1.39
CA VAL A 214 -27.29 -8.95 1.30
C VAL A 214 -26.86 -8.39 -0.05
N LEU A 215 -25.69 -8.79 -0.55
CA LEU A 215 -25.21 -8.36 -1.86
C LEU A 215 -26.10 -8.89 -2.99
N GLU A 216 -26.46 -10.18 -2.94
CA GLU A 216 -27.29 -10.85 -3.92
C GLU A 216 -28.70 -10.24 -4.02
N GLN A 217 -29.35 -10.00 -2.87
CA GLN A 217 -30.67 -9.36 -2.80
C GLN A 217 -30.66 -7.95 -3.40
N ASN A 218 -29.52 -7.27 -3.37
CA ASN A 218 -29.34 -5.94 -3.98
C ASN A 218 -28.79 -6.01 -5.41
N GLY A 219 -28.69 -7.19 -6.01
CA GLY A 219 -28.22 -7.39 -7.39
C GLY A 219 -26.73 -7.12 -7.58
N ILE A 220 -25.93 -7.20 -6.52
CA ILE A 220 -24.50 -6.91 -6.53
C ILE A 220 -23.73 -8.23 -6.48
N ARG A 221 -22.91 -8.49 -7.49
CA ARG A 221 -22.03 -9.68 -7.49
C ARG A 221 -20.97 -9.55 -6.41
N ARG A 222 -20.87 -10.54 -5.54
CA ARG A 222 -19.89 -10.62 -4.44
C ARG A 222 -18.46 -10.37 -4.92
N GLU A 223 -18.06 -10.98 -6.04
CA GLU A 223 -16.70 -10.87 -6.59
C GLU A 223 -16.41 -9.45 -7.06
N ALA A 224 -17.41 -8.77 -7.64
CA ALA A 224 -17.29 -7.40 -8.08
C ALA A 224 -17.16 -6.45 -6.87
N PHE A 225 -17.98 -6.66 -5.84
CA PHE A 225 -17.90 -5.90 -4.60
C PHE A 225 -16.54 -6.08 -3.90
N ALA A 226 -16.10 -7.33 -3.72
CA ALA A 226 -14.82 -7.66 -3.12
C ALA A 226 -13.62 -7.08 -3.88
N THR A 227 -13.70 -7.05 -5.22
CA THR A 227 -12.68 -6.44 -6.07
C THR A 227 -12.57 -4.93 -5.83
N VAL A 228 -13.70 -4.24 -5.71
CA VAL A 228 -13.71 -2.80 -5.44
C VAL A 228 -13.21 -2.49 -4.02
N ILE A 229 -13.61 -3.28 -3.01
CA ILE A 229 -13.10 -3.15 -1.63
C ILE A 229 -11.58 -3.30 -1.61
N ARG A 230 -11.06 -4.39 -2.21
CA ARG A 230 -9.63 -4.66 -2.30
C ARG A 230 -8.89 -3.55 -3.06
N GLU A 231 -9.43 -3.09 -4.19
CA GLU A 231 -8.83 -1.99 -4.94
C GLU A 231 -8.71 -0.72 -4.10
N LEU A 232 -9.74 -0.37 -3.32
CA LEU A 232 -9.69 0.80 -2.44
C LEU A 232 -8.65 0.61 -1.33
N LEU A 233 -8.62 -0.54 -0.66
CA LEU A 233 -7.63 -0.84 0.39
C LEU A 233 -6.20 -0.80 -0.16
N GLU A 234 -5.96 -1.33 -1.36
CA GLU A 234 -4.64 -1.39 -1.98
C GLU A 234 -4.17 -0.07 -2.56
N LYS A 235 -5.05 0.69 -3.23
CA LYS A 235 -4.68 1.90 -3.99
C LYS A 235 -5.03 3.18 -3.26
N GLY A 236 -5.75 3.09 -2.15
CA GLY A 236 -6.19 4.23 -1.39
C GLY A 236 -7.22 5.10 -2.11
N ARG A 237 -7.55 6.22 -1.47
CA ARG A 237 -8.55 7.17 -1.96
C ARG A 237 -8.18 7.84 -3.28
N SER A 238 -9.20 8.18 -4.05
CA SER A 238 -9.14 8.92 -5.32
C SER A 238 -10.54 9.05 -5.88
N LYS A 239 -10.69 9.88 -6.92
CA LYS A 239 -11.83 9.80 -7.84
C LYS A 239 -12.14 8.35 -8.21
N PHE A 240 -13.44 8.04 -8.16
CA PHE A 240 -14.05 6.76 -8.52
C PHE A 240 -13.59 5.53 -7.71
N ARG A 241 -12.84 5.72 -6.60
CA ARG A 241 -12.35 4.62 -5.76
C ARG A 241 -12.93 4.56 -4.36
N ASN A 242 -13.21 5.70 -3.72
CA ASN A 242 -13.83 5.68 -2.38
C ASN A 242 -15.19 4.97 -2.45
N ILE A 243 -15.58 4.23 -1.42
CA ILE A 243 -16.78 3.39 -1.49
C ILE A 243 -17.88 4.01 -0.65
N MET A 244 -19.05 4.21 -1.27
CA MET A 244 -20.26 4.63 -0.56
C MET A 244 -21.35 3.59 -0.76
N ILE A 245 -21.96 3.13 0.33
CA ILE A 245 -23.18 2.33 0.27
C ILE A 245 -24.36 3.21 0.66
N CYS A 246 -25.30 3.37 -0.26
CA CYS A 246 -26.53 4.15 -0.09
C CYS A 246 -27.73 3.22 0.05
N GLY A 247 -28.75 3.64 0.79
CA GLY A 247 -29.98 2.85 0.93
C GLY A 247 -30.74 3.14 2.22
N PRO A 248 -32.00 2.66 2.34
CA PRO A 248 -32.84 2.89 3.51
C PRO A 248 -32.24 2.27 4.78
N ALA A 249 -32.76 2.66 5.95
CA ALA A 249 -32.39 1.99 7.20
C ALA A 249 -32.64 0.48 7.10
N ASN A 250 -31.85 -0.31 7.83
CA ASN A 250 -31.95 -1.77 7.86
C ASN A 250 -31.68 -2.49 6.52
N SER A 251 -30.90 -1.90 5.60
CA SER A 251 -30.53 -2.58 4.34
C SER A 251 -29.20 -3.34 4.40
N GLY A 252 -28.54 -3.42 5.56
CA GLY A 252 -27.26 -4.13 5.71
C GLY A 252 -26.00 -3.32 5.37
N LYS A 253 -26.11 -2.00 5.12
CA LYS A 253 -24.96 -1.12 4.77
C LYS A 253 -23.87 -1.13 5.82
N THR A 254 -24.24 -0.83 7.08
CA THR A 254 -23.30 -0.80 8.20
C THR A 254 -22.77 -2.20 8.48
N PHE A 255 -23.63 -3.23 8.47
CA PHE A 255 -23.24 -4.62 8.65
C PHE A 255 -22.11 -5.05 7.69
N LEU A 256 -22.16 -4.63 6.43
CA LEU A 256 -21.17 -5.00 5.43
C LEU A 256 -19.79 -4.36 5.63
N LEU A 257 -19.75 -3.12 6.14
CA LEU A 257 -18.51 -2.34 6.28
C LEU A 257 -17.99 -2.30 7.72
N ASN A 258 -18.80 -2.63 8.72
CA ASN A 258 -18.40 -2.62 10.12
C ASN A 258 -17.17 -3.50 10.44
N PRO A 259 -16.95 -4.66 9.78
CA PRO A 259 -15.73 -5.45 10.00
C PRO A 259 -14.42 -4.67 9.77
N LEU A 260 -14.44 -3.60 8.98
CA LEU A 260 -13.26 -2.74 8.80
C LEU A 260 -12.75 -2.20 10.14
N THR A 261 -13.66 -1.82 11.04
CA THR A 261 -13.31 -1.29 12.38
C THR A 261 -12.69 -2.33 13.31
N SER A 262 -12.86 -3.62 13.01
CA SER A 262 -12.27 -4.72 13.77
C SER A 262 -10.94 -5.19 13.21
N ILE A 263 -10.69 -4.95 11.92
CA ILE A 263 -9.51 -5.44 11.19
C ILE A 263 -8.42 -4.35 11.11
N TYR A 264 -8.82 -3.09 10.97
CA TYR A 264 -7.93 -1.96 10.76
C TYR A 264 -8.09 -0.93 11.86
N ASP A 265 -7.00 -0.20 12.15
CA ASP A 265 -7.11 1.05 12.90
C ASP A 265 -7.94 2.05 12.09
N THR A 266 -9.20 2.22 12.51
CA THR A 266 -10.22 2.89 11.70
C THR A 266 -10.70 4.16 12.38
N PHE A 267 -10.45 5.31 11.74
CA PHE A 267 -11.09 6.56 12.11
C PHE A 267 -12.58 6.48 11.77
N SER A 268 -13.42 6.48 12.79
CA SER A 268 -14.87 6.25 12.67
C SER A 268 -15.65 7.51 13.02
N ASN A 269 -16.22 8.15 11.99
CA ASN A 269 -16.98 9.40 12.05
C ASN A 269 -16.27 10.59 12.75
N PRO A 270 -16.19 11.75 12.09
CA PRO A 270 -15.65 12.94 12.73
C PRO A 270 -16.56 13.44 13.86
N ALA A 271 -15.95 13.95 14.94
CA ALA A 271 -16.68 14.50 16.08
C ALA A 271 -17.41 15.81 15.72
N SER A 272 -18.41 16.21 16.51
CA SER A 272 -19.14 17.48 16.30
C SER A 272 -18.39 18.70 16.88
N THR A 273 -17.06 18.75 16.74
CA THR A 273 -16.21 19.80 17.34
C THR A 273 -15.35 20.49 16.28
N SER A 274 -14.71 21.60 16.64
CA SER A 274 -13.81 22.34 15.72
C SER A 274 -12.58 21.55 15.26
N PHE A 275 -12.26 20.44 15.93
CA PHE A 275 -11.11 19.58 15.64
C PHE A 275 -11.57 18.17 15.30
N ALA A 276 -12.67 18.09 14.53
CA ALA A 276 -13.42 16.87 14.26
C ALA A 276 -12.62 15.71 13.66
N TRP A 277 -11.51 16.01 13.00
CA TRP A 277 -10.70 15.08 12.21
C TRP A 277 -9.36 14.71 12.85
N VAL A 278 -9.10 15.13 14.09
CA VAL A 278 -7.90 14.71 14.82
C VAL A 278 -7.83 13.19 14.92
N GLY A 279 -6.70 12.62 14.55
CA GLY A 279 -6.45 11.18 14.51
C GLY A 279 -6.77 10.53 13.16
N ALA A 280 -7.44 11.22 12.24
CA ALA A 280 -7.68 10.69 10.90
C ALA A 280 -6.37 10.51 10.11
N GLU A 281 -5.37 11.36 10.37
CA GLU A 281 -4.04 11.35 9.77
C GLU A 281 -3.25 10.07 10.04
N ASP A 282 -3.53 9.38 11.14
CA ASP A 282 -2.82 8.17 11.54
C ASP A 282 -3.59 6.88 11.28
N ALA A 283 -4.90 6.99 11.01
CA ALA A 283 -5.74 5.83 10.72
C ALA A 283 -5.36 5.10 9.43
N GLU A 284 -5.50 3.78 9.45
CA GLU A 284 -5.34 2.88 8.31
C GLU A 284 -6.55 2.93 7.37
N CYS A 285 -7.74 3.19 7.91
CA CYS A 285 -8.99 3.33 7.18
C CYS A 285 -9.84 4.46 7.76
N ILE A 286 -10.66 5.10 6.91
CA ILE A 286 -11.71 6.01 7.36
C ILE A 286 -13.06 5.37 7.09
N PHE A 287 -13.91 5.29 8.12
CA PHE A 287 -15.27 4.82 8.00
C PHE A 287 -16.28 5.90 8.44
N LEU A 288 -16.97 6.45 7.44
CA LEU A 288 -18.02 7.46 7.58
C LEU A 288 -19.40 6.78 7.64
N ASN A 289 -19.75 6.22 8.80
CA ASN A 289 -20.97 5.45 9.00
C ASN A 289 -22.18 6.34 9.27
N ASP A 290 -23.18 6.30 8.39
CA ASP A 290 -24.35 7.20 8.36
C ASP A 290 -23.96 8.69 8.47
N PHE A 291 -22.83 9.03 7.86
CA PHE A 291 -22.27 10.38 7.93
C PHE A 291 -23.12 11.37 7.15
N ARG A 292 -23.31 12.55 7.74
CA ARG A 292 -23.96 13.69 7.10
C ARG A 292 -22.97 14.83 7.05
N TRP A 293 -22.67 15.28 5.84
CA TRP A 293 -21.78 16.42 5.67
C TRP A 293 -22.38 17.68 6.32
N SER A 294 -21.52 18.41 7.02
CA SER A 294 -21.79 19.74 7.55
C SER A 294 -20.53 20.58 7.40
N GLN A 295 -20.70 21.85 7.03
CA GLN A 295 -19.60 22.81 6.90
C GLN A 295 -18.85 23.04 8.22
N GLN A 296 -19.49 22.77 9.37
CA GLN A 296 -18.86 22.85 10.69
C GLN A 296 -17.85 21.72 10.93
N VAL A 297 -18.03 20.58 10.26
CA VAL A 297 -17.17 19.39 10.41
C VAL A 297 -16.01 19.44 9.42
N ILE A 298 -16.29 19.78 8.17
CA ILE A 298 -15.30 19.96 7.11
C ILE A 298 -15.86 20.86 6.01
N GLN A 299 -15.04 21.78 5.48
CA GLN A 299 -15.46 22.58 4.34
C GLN A 299 -15.69 21.67 3.12
N TRP A 300 -16.66 22.01 2.27
CA TRP A 300 -16.99 21.18 1.11
C TRP A 300 -15.77 20.99 0.20
N HIS A 301 -15.03 22.07 -0.07
CA HIS A 301 -13.81 22.04 -0.87
C HIS A 301 -12.73 21.11 -0.28
N ASP A 302 -12.50 21.19 1.04
CA ASP A 302 -11.53 20.34 1.72
C ASP A 302 -11.95 18.87 1.71
N PHE A 303 -13.26 18.59 1.86
CA PHE A 303 -13.77 17.22 1.77
C PHE A 303 -13.61 16.66 0.34
N LEU A 304 -13.88 17.49 -0.65
CA LEU A 304 -13.66 17.17 -2.06
C LEU A 304 -12.18 16.87 -2.34
N LEU A 305 -11.23 17.66 -1.83
CA LEU A 305 -9.79 17.43 -1.98
C LEU A 305 -9.34 16.16 -1.25
N MET A 306 -9.83 15.99 -0.02
CA MET A 306 -9.57 14.83 0.81
C MET A 306 -9.91 13.56 0.02
N LEU A 307 -11.15 13.44 -0.46
CA LEU A 307 -11.61 12.27 -1.22
C LEU A 307 -10.82 12.03 -2.53
N GLU A 308 -10.22 13.06 -3.13
CA GLU A 308 -9.40 12.92 -4.34
C GLU A 308 -7.98 12.39 -4.07
N GLY A 309 -7.57 12.27 -2.82
CA GLY A 309 -6.17 11.97 -2.48
C GLY A 309 -5.26 13.19 -2.53
N GLN A 310 -5.81 14.40 -2.52
CA GLN A 310 -5.01 15.61 -2.39
C GLN A 310 -4.64 15.85 -0.92
N VAL A 311 -3.58 16.62 -0.72
CA VAL A 311 -3.16 17.08 0.62
C VAL A 311 -4.18 18.10 1.11
N VAL A 312 -4.67 17.91 2.34
CA VAL A 312 -5.61 18.84 2.99
C VAL A 312 -5.06 19.21 4.36
N HIS A 313 -5.26 20.48 4.74
CA HIS A 313 -4.92 20.99 6.06
C HIS A 313 -6.19 21.13 6.90
N LEU A 314 -6.33 20.32 7.95
CA LEU A 314 -7.51 20.30 8.80
C LEU A 314 -7.22 20.93 10.17
N PRO A 315 -8.15 21.71 10.75
CA PRO A 315 -7.92 22.40 12.02
C PRO A 315 -7.51 21.44 13.14
N ALA A 316 -6.51 21.85 13.93
CA ALA A 316 -6.05 21.12 15.11
C ALA A 316 -5.87 22.06 16.32
N PRO A 317 -6.03 21.56 17.57
CA PRO A 317 -5.92 22.38 18.76
C PRO A 317 -4.48 22.88 18.96
N LYS A 318 -4.28 24.19 18.88
CA LYS A 318 -2.94 24.81 18.93
C LYS A 318 -2.19 24.65 20.26
N THR A 319 -2.89 24.20 21.30
CA THR A 319 -2.31 23.87 22.60
C THR A 319 -1.49 22.58 22.57
N HIS A 320 -1.84 21.64 21.69
CA HIS A 320 -1.18 20.34 21.56
C HIS A 320 -0.50 20.16 20.20
N TYR A 321 -0.91 20.91 19.19
CA TYR A 321 -0.40 20.82 17.82
C TYR A 321 0.21 22.15 17.37
N ALA A 322 1.47 22.11 16.96
CA ALA A 322 2.15 23.31 16.42
C ALA A 322 1.57 23.77 15.06
N LYS A 323 0.90 22.87 14.34
CA LYS A 323 0.34 23.10 13.00
C LYS A 323 -1.02 22.42 12.88
N ASP A 324 -1.75 22.78 11.84
CA ASP A 324 -2.94 22.03 11.42
C ASP A 324 -2.54 20.61 11.01
N ILE A 325 -3.49 19.68 11.12
CA ILE A 325 -3.31 18.31 10.68
C ILE A 325 -3.11 18.31 9.17
N VAL A 326 -2.07 17.61 8.72
CA VAL A 326 -1.77 17.45 7.30
C VAL A 326 -2.24 16.06 6.87
N PHE A 327 -3.31 16.01 6.10
CA PHE A 327 -3.88 14.76 5.63
C PHE A 327 -3.35 14.43 4.23
N GLU A 328 -2.21 13.73 4.17
CA GLU A 328 -1.46 13.46 2.92
C GLU A 328 -1.34 11.98 2.53
N LYS A 329 -1.55 11.05 3.47
CA LYS A 329 -1.53 9.60 3.20
C LYS A 329 -2.68 9.25 2.26
N ASP A 330 -2.59 8.22 1.42
CA ASP A 330 -3.71 7.75 0.58
C ASP A 330 -4.74 6.89 1.36
N THR A 331 -5.12 7.27 2.58
CA THR A 331 -6.01 6.49 3.44
C THR A 331 -7.33 6.16 2.73
N PRO A 332 -7.75 4.88 2.63
CA PRO A 332 -9.01 4.47 2.00
C PRO A 332 -10.22 4.98 2.80
N ILE A 333 -11.25 5.43 2.07
CA ILE A 333 -12.45 6.04 2.67
C ILE A 333 -13.70 5.25 2.27
N PHE A 334 -14.39 4.76 3.29
CA PHE A 334 -15.65 4.05 3.19
C PHE A 334 -16.76 4.89 3.82
N CYS A 335 -17.95 4.85 3.24
CA CYS A 335 -19.10 5.59 3.74
C CYS A 335 -20.39 4.77 3.63
N THR A 336 -21.28 4.95 4.59
CA THR A 336 -22.68 4.55 4.47
C THR A 336 -23.56 5.78 4.63
N GLY A 337 -24.70 5.79 3.94
CA GLY A 337 -25.69 6.84 4.14
C GLY A 337 -27.05 6.45 3.56
N LYS A 338 -28.06 7.27 3.83
CA LYS A 338 -29.37 7.10 3.18
C LYS A 338 -29.31 7.38 1.68
N GLN A 339 -28.56 8.40 1.32
CA GLN A 339 -28.45 8.94 -0.04
C GLN A 339 -27.07 9.60 -0.22
N PRO A 340 -26.61 9.80 -1.47
CA PRO A 340 -25.38 10.53 -1.74
C PRO A 340 -25.38 11.94 -1.11
N PHE A 341 -24.19 12.47 -0.83
CA PHE A 341 -24.09 13.82 -0.29
C PHE A 341 -24.61 14.87 -1.29
N ILE A 342 -25.29 15.86 -0.74
CA ILE A 342 -25.76 17.04 -1.45
C ILE A 342 -25.19 18.29 -0.79
N TYR A 343 -24.93 19.33 -1.58
CA TYR A 343 -24.53 20.63 -1.05
C TYR A 343 -25.74 21.54 -1.00
N ILE A 344 -26.06 22.04 0.20
CA ILE A 344 -27.17 22.97 0.42
C ILE A 344 -26.61 24.35 0.76
N LYS A 345 -26.98 25.35 -0.04
CA LYS A 345 -26.62 26.75 0.15
C LYS A 345 -27.90 27.57 0.34
N ASN A 346 -28.01 28.27 1.46
CA ASN A 346 -29.18 29.09 1.80
C ASN A 346 -30.52 28.32 1.71
N GLY A 347 -30.52 27.05 2.14
CA GLY A 347 -31.71 26.19 2.10
C GLY A 347 -32.06 25.61 0.73
N VAL A 348 -31.27 25.89 -0.32
CA VAL A 348 -31.46 25.37 -1.67
C VAL A 348 -30.31 24.44 -2.05
N ILE A 349 -30.59 23.37 -2.78
CA ILE A 349 -29.55 22.48 -3.31
C ILE A 349 -28.77 23.24 -4.38
N ASP A 350 -27.46 23.36 -4.20
CA ASP A 350 -26.58 23.85 -5.26
C ASP A 350 -26.21 22.65 -6.15
N GLN A 351 -26.79 22.63 -7.35
CA GLN A 351 -26.63 21.52 -8.27
C GLN A 351 -25.18 21.38 -8.76
N ARG A 352 -24.47 22.49 -8.99
CA ARG A 352 -23.08 22.47 -9.50
C ARG A 352 -22.13 21.91 -8.46
N GLU A 353 -22.24 22.36 -7.22
CA GLU A 353 -21.42 21.85 -6.11
C GLU A 353 -21.73 20.37 -5.84
N THR A 354 -23.00 19.99 -5.88
CA THR A 354 -23.45 18.61 -5.67
C THR A 354 -22.87 17.65 -6.73
N GLU A 355 -22.86 18.04 -8.01
CA GLU A 355 -22.35 17.22 -9.12
C GLU A 355 -20.85 16.89 -9.02
N MET A 356 -20.09 17.67 -8.25
CA MET A 356 -18.67 17.38 -8.02
C MET A 356 -18.47 16.19 -7.07
N MET A 357 -19.44 15.83 -6.23
CA MET A 357 -19.25 14.78 -5.24
C MET A 357 -19.30 13.35 -5.82
N PRO A 358 -20.26 12.96 -6.68
CA PRO A 358 -20.39 11.59 -7.15
C PRO A 358 -19.13 11.01 -7.81
N VAL A 359 -18.34 11.82 -8.51
CA VAL A 359 -17.10 11.35 -9.16
C VAL A 359 -16.01 10.91 -8.18
N ARG A 360 -16.18 11.18 -6.88
CA ARG A 360 -15.27 10.73 -5.82
C ARG A 360 -15.65 9.38 -5.24
N TRP A 361 -16.83 8.86 -5.58
CA TRP A 361 -17.36 7.64 -4.98
C TRP A 361 -17.68 6.58 -6.03
N LYS A 362 -17.40 5.32 -5.68
CA LYS A 362 -18.07 4.15 -6.21
C LYS A 362 -19.28 3.89 -5.32
N ILE A 363 -20.46 4.18 -5.84
CA ILE A 363 -21.71 4.12 -5.07
C ILE A 363 -22.41 2.79 -5.33
N PHE A 364 -22.69 2.04 -4.26
CA PHE A 364 -23.56 0.86 -4.28
C PHE A 364 -24.93 1.24 -3.72
N GLN A 365 -25.99 0.94 -4.46
CA GLN A 365 -27.36 1.19 -4.04
C GLN A 365 -27.96 -0.07 -3.44
N PHE A 366 -28.31 -0.02 -2.17
CA PHE A 366 -29.04 -1.05 -1.47
C PHE A 366 -30.50 -0.64 -1.41
N ASN A 367 -31.36 -1.38 -2.12
CA ASN A 367 -32.79 -1.09 -2.24
C ASN A 367 -33.64 -1.99 -1.34
N VAL A 368 -33.09 -3.10 -0.85
CA VAL A 368 -33.80 -4.08 -0.03
C VAL A 368 -33.56 -3.81 1.45
N GLN A 369 -34.65 -3.73 2.23
CA GLN A 369 -34.59 -3.76 3.69
C GLN A 369 -34.63 -5.22 4.15
N ILE A 370 -33.72 -5.58 5.04
CA ILE A 370 -33.66 -6.87 5.69
C ILE A 370 -34.67 -6.82 6.84
N ASN A 371 -35.53 -7.82 6.98
CA ASN A 371 -36.56 -7.86 8.04
C ASN A 371 -36.06 -8.58 9.29
#